data_AF-A0A956RJA4-F1
#
_entry.id   AF-A0A956RJA4-F1
#
_cell.length_a   1.000
_cell.length_b   1.000
_cell.length_c   1.000
_cell.angle_alpha   90.00
_cell.angle_beta   90.00
_cell.angle_gamma   90.00
#
_symmetry.space_group_name_H-M   'P 1'
#
loop_
_entity.id
_entity.type
_entity.pdbx_description
1 polymer ?
#
loop_
_entity_poly.entity_id
_entity_poly.type
_entity_poly.pdbx_seq_one_letter_code
_entity_poly.pdbx_strand_id
1 'polypeptide(L)'
;MLRRITLLLLVPLSAALAACDPALDPAFALADEGEAGYRTSGGITLNTNFSGEHALWSLDLLGELHNGVRVTGVNLNLGGIVPVPVEAVQVTADGGLMAVSGKVTYTTDDFLDSIWTVDFAEGDTFVSVFTQINSVRLVEGRYRYEFTLVDDPEAPLEEGEPSCAMDDSGFYEAVLLGDLTVDAATGDITSRPNTMFIACLSGAMGKAASLGYVPGETVTTDEYEASVRMLRADYCGDGRSYTLPGTPLLYWDSLDPLSTPGAVGSIGTWATAATEALWTDDGALCLGAPRIGDSAVDCTIPTCAPGTNWSDYPEAMFWTKTSASMGGGL
;
A
#
# COMPACT_ATOMS: atom_id res chain seq x y z
N MET A 1 75.36 -0.09 -37.32
CA MET A 1 74.29 -1.07 -37.06
C MET A 1 73.05 -0.31 -36.63
N LEU A 2 72.14 -0.05 -37.57
CA LEU A 2 70.87 0.65 -37.34
C LEU A 2 69.93 -0.27 -36.54
N ARG A 3 69.50 0.15 -35.33
CA ARG A 3 68.32 -0.41 -34.66
C ARG A 3 67.16 0.58 -34.84
N ARG A 4 66.19 0.14 -35.63
CA ARG A 4 64.90 0.79 -35.86
C ARG A 4 64.15 0.90 -34.53
N ILE A 5 63.80 2.11 -34.12
CA ILE A 5 62.87 2.38 -33.03
C ILE A 5 61.48 2.44 -33.68
N THR A 6 60.69 1.39 -33.50
CA THR A 6 59.30 1.33 -33.92
C THR A 6 58.47 2.11 -32.92
N LEU A 7 57.97 3.28 -33.34
CA LEU A 7 57.04 4.11 -32.58
C LEU A 7 55.65 3.44 -32.62
N LEU A 8 55.24 2.79 -31.54
CA LEU A 8 53.86 2.30 -31.39
C LEU A 8 52.95 3.49 -31.05
N LEU A 9 52.10 3.86 -32.01
CA LEU A 9 50.94 4.71 -31.79
C LEU A 9 49.91 3.94 -30.95
N LEU A 10 49.75 4.31 -29.68
CA LEU A 10 48.59 3.92 -28.88
C LEU A 10 47.39 4.73 -29.35
N VAL A 11 46.47 4.09 -30.06
CA VAL A 11 45.11 4.58 -30.29
C VAL A 11 44.32 4.29 -29.00
N PRO A 12 43.73 5.29 -28.32
CA PRO A 12 42.84 5.02 -27.22
C PRO A 12 41.54 4.44 -27.81
N LEU A 13 41.35 3.14 -27.59
CA LEU A 13 40.09 2.47 -27.87
C LEU A 13 39.10 2.93 -26.78
N SER A 14 38.29 3.93 -27.10
CA SER A 14 37.13 4.33 -26.29
C SER A 14 36.16 3.16 -26.24
N ALA A 15 36.27 2.33 -25.19
CA ALA A 15 35.22 1.39 -24.84
C ALA A 15 34.01 2.22 -24.38
N ALA A 16 33.07 2.44 -25.30
CA ALA A 16 31.71 2.79 -24.94
C ALA A 16 31.17 1.60 -24.13
N LEU A 17 31.26 1.70 -22.81
CA LEU A 17 30.38 0.94 -21.92
C LEU A 17 28.97 1.43 -22.26
N ALA A 18 28.29 0.67 -23.11
CA ALA A 18 26.84 0.64 -23.09
C ALA A 18 26.49 0.30 -21.63
N ALA A 19 26.04 1.31 -20.89
CA ALA A 19 25.28 1.07 -19.68
C ALA A 19 24.04 0.29 -20.14
N CYS A 20 24.10 -1.03 -20.01
CA CYS A 20 22.89 -1.83 -19.98
C CYS A 20 22.15 -1.35 -18.75
N ASP A 21 21.15 -0.50 -19.00
CA ASP A 21 20.04 -0.28 -18.10
C ASP A 21 19.56 -1.66 -17.63
N PRO A 22 19.62 -2.01 -16.33
CA PRO A 22 18.94 -3.19 -15.87
C PRO A 22 17.45 -2.92 -16.12
N ALA A 23 16.92 -3.55 -17.17
CA ALA A 23 15.50 -3.61 -17.42
C ALA A 23 14.81 -3.91 -16.09
N LEU A 24 13.96 -2.99 -15.65
CA LEU A 24 13.10 -3.18 -14.48
C LEU A 24 12.31 -4.45 -14.71
N ASP A 25 12.60 -5.46 -13.91
CA ASP A 25 11.84 -6.70 -13.84
C ASP A 25 10.45 -6.34 -13.30
N PRO A 26 9.35 -6.57 -14.04
CA PRO A 26 8.00 -6.28 -13.56
C PRO A 26 7.50 -7.30 -12.52
N ALA A 27 8.32 -8.26 -12.11
CA ALA A 27 8.01 -9.13 -10.97
C ALA A 27 8.11 -8.34 -9.64
N PHE A 28 7.02 -7.67 -9.28
CA PHE A 28 6.82 -7.19 -7.91
C PHE A 28 6.77 -8.41 -6.97
N ALA A 29 7.89 -8.70 -6.32
CA ALA A 29 7.93 -9.65 -5.21
C ALA A 29 7.43 -8.91 -3.97
N LEU A 30 6.18 -9.18 -3.56
CA LEU A 30 5.47 -8.47 -2.50
C LEU A 30 5.97 -8.85 -1.10
N ALA A 31 7.10 -8.37 -0.57
CA ALA A 31 7.62 -8.74 0.76
C ALA A 31 6.72 -8.40 1.99
N ASP A 32 7.23 -8.80 3.17
CA ASP A 32 6.65 -9.30 4.45
C ASP A 32 5.21 -8.91 4.97
N GLU A 33 4.14 -9.53 4.45
CA GLU A 33 2.81 -9.72 5.07
C GLU A 33 2.69 -11.14 5.66
N GLY A 34 3.67 -11.57 6.48
CA GLY A 34 3.65 -12.90 7.09
C GLY A 34 2.28 -13.12 7.72
N GLU A 35 1.81 -14.38 7.73
CA GLU A 35 0.60 -14.83 8.42
C GLU A 35 0.21 -13.86 9.53
N ALA A 36 -1.06 -13.47 9.63
CA ALA A 36 -1.65 -12.74 10.76
C ALA A 36 -1.28 -13.37 12.12
N GLY A 37 -0.03 -13.16 12.56
CA GLY A 37 0.75 -14.26 13.14
C GLY A 37 2.25 -13.97 13.27
N TYR A 38 2.68 -12.71 13.29
CA TYR A 38 3.71 -12.25 14.25
C TYR A 38 3.75 -10.72 14.39
N ARG A 39 2.75 -10.15 15.04
CA ARG A 39 2.84 -8.95 15.90
C ARG A 39 1.49 -8.82 16.62
N THR A 40 1.46 -9.20 17.88
CA THR A 40 0.25 -9.41 18.69
C THR A 40 -0.49 -8.14 19.11
N SER A 41 -0.28 -7.01 18.42
CA SER A 41 -0.89 -5.75 18.83
C SER A 41 -0.92 -4.73 17.68
N GLY A 42 -2.06 -4.03 17.52
CA GLY A 42 -2.13 -2.85 16.66
C GLY A 42 -2.88 -2.98 15.33
N GLY A 43 -2.22 -3.44 14.25
CA GLY A 43 -2.74 -3.30 12.87
C GLY A 43 -3.98 -4.14 12.50
N ILE A 44 -4.65 -3.80 11.39
CA ILE A 44 -5.74 -4.61 10.81
C ILE A 44 -5.22 -5.57 9.74
N THR A 45 -5.99 -6.60 9.41
CA THR A 45 -5.54 -7.66 8.49
C THR A 45 -5.18 -7.19 7.07
N LEU A 46 -5.58 -5.97 6.68
CA LEU A 46 -5.32 -5.38 5.35
C LEU A 46 -4.20 -4.31 5.35
N ASN A 47 -3.74 -3.88 6.52
CA ASN A 47 -2.89 -2.70 6.67
C ASN A 47 -2.04 -2.77 7.94
N THR A 48 -0.79 -2.33 7.86
CA THR A 48 0.21 -2.54 8.90
C THR A 48 0.37 -1.34 9.84
N ASN A 49 -0.57 -0.38 9.87
CA ASN A 49 -0.43 0.82 10.70
C ASN A 49 -0.87 0.61 12.16
N PHE A 50 0.00 0.97 13.12
CA PHE A 50 -0.26 0.85 14.54
C PHE A 50 0.44 1.92 15.40
N SER A 51 0.03 1.98 16.66
CA SER A 51 0.62 2.77 17.73
C SER A 51 0.69 1.92 19.01
N GLY A 52 1.87 1.35 19.29
CA GLY A 52 2.05 0.41 20.40
C GLY A 52 1.13 -0.80 20.23
N GLU A 53 0.15 -0.95 21.13
CA GLU A 53 -0.82 -2.04 21.04
C GLU A 53 -2.09 -1.73 20.24
N HIS A 54 -2.24 -0.48 19.76
CA HIS A 54 -3.49 0.01 19.19
C HIS A 54 -3.42 0.24 17.67
N ALA A 55 -4.56 0.05 17.01
CA ALA A 55 -4.73 0.21 15.58
C ALA A 55 -4.84 1.69 15.20
N LEU A 56 -3.96 2.21 14.32
CA LEU A 56 -3.92 3.64 13.97
C LEU A 56 -4.19 3.89 12.47
N TRP A 57 -5.13 3.17 11.89
CA TRP A 57 -5.31 3.15 10.44
C TRP A 57 -6.42 4.04 9.90
N SER A 58 -7.47 4.36 10.67
CA SER A 58 -8.60 5.22 10.24
C SER A 58 -8.94 6.22 11.33
N LEU A 59 -8.74 7.50 11.00
CA LEU A 59 -8.87 8.63 11.91
C LEU A 59 -9.96 9.57 11.43
N ASP A 60 -10.93 9.85 12.28
CA ASP A 60 -11.89 10.93 12.05
C ASP A 60 -11.21 12.29 12.26
N LEU A 61 -11.28 13.14 11.24
CA LEU A 61 -10.61 14.45 11.21
C LEU A 61 -11.42 15.58 11.86
N LEU A 62 -12.64 15.29 12.34
CA LEU A 62 -13.46 16.18 13.15
C LEU A 62 -13.38 15.86 14.64
N GLY A 63 -12.63 14.82 15.01
CA GLY A 63 -12.38 14.41 16.41
C GLY A 63 -13.42 13.46 17.00
N GLU A 64 -14.31 12.90 16.17
CA GLU A 64 -15.28 11.90 16.62
C GLU A 64 -14.62 10.55 16.91
N LEU A 65 -15.16 9.79 17.87
CA LEU A 65 -14.69 8.44 18.16
C LEU A 65 -15.06 7.49 17.02
N HIS A 66 -14.07 6.86 16.42
CA HIS A 66 -14.23 5.92 15.31
C HIS A 66 -13.30 4.73 15.51
N ASN A 67 -13.83 3.50 15.44
CA ASN A 67 -13.05 2.28 15.68
C ASN A 67 -12.19 2.29 16.95
N GLY A 68 -12.73 2.91 18.02
CA GLY A 68 -12.05 3.02 19.30
C GLY A 68 -10.91 4.03 19.34
N VAL A 69 -10.75 4.86 18.30
CA VAL A 69 -9.71 5.90 18.23
C VAL A 69 -10.31 7.26 17.85
N ARG A 70 -9.73 8.35 18.36
CA ARG A 70 -10.05 9.72 17.92
C ARG A 70 -8.83 10.62 17.92
N VAL A 71 -8.80 11.59 17.02
CA VAL A 71 -7.80 12.66 17.04
C VAL A 71 -8.29 13.78 17.93
N THR A 72 -7.52 14.15 18.96
CA THR A 72 -7.89 15.21 19.91
C THR A 72 -7.06 16.47 19.76
N GLY A 73 -5.96 16.41 19.03
CA GLY A 73 -5.16 17.59 18.72
C GLY A 73 -4.20 17.34 17.57
N VAL A 74 -4.00 18.37 16.75
CA VAL A 74 -2.95 18.42 15.73
C VAL A 74 -2.24 19.75 15.89
N ASN A 75 -0.92 19.69 16.07
CA ASN A 75 -0.08 20.86 16.27
C ASN A 75 1.02 20.88 15.20
N LEU A 76 1.07 21.95 14.41
CA LEU A 76 2.11 22.13 13.39
C LEU A 76 3.37 22.71 14.02
N ASN A 77 4.53 22.16 13.66
CA ASN A 77 5.83 22.63 14.13
C ASN A 77 6.55 23.43 13.04
N LEU A 78 6.23 24.71 12.93
CA LEU A 78 6.70 25.59 11.85
C LEU A 78 8.06 26.26 12.17
N GLY A 79 8.90 25.61 12.99
CA GLY A 79 10.18 26.16 13.45
C GLY A 79 10.07 27.33 14.45
N GLY A 80 8.86 27.59 14.96
CA GLY A 80 8.61 28.58 16.00
C GLY A 80 8.82 28.02 17.42
N ILE A 81 8.74 28.90 18.43
CA ILE A 81 8.84 28.49 19.85
C ILE A 81 7.56 27.77 20.31
N VAL A 82 6.42 28.09 19.70
CA VAL A 82 5.10 27.57 20.10
C VAL A 82 4.49 26.84 18.91
N PRO A 83 4.14 25.55 19.04
CA PRO A 83 3.40 24.82 18.01
C PRO A 83 2.07 25.48 17.70
N VAL A 84 1.61 25.35 16.44
CA VAL A 84 0.35 25.95 15.98
C VAL A 84 -0.77 24.91 16.02
N PRO A 85 -1.75 25.00 16.93
CA PRO A 85 -2.90 24.12 16.90
C PRO A 85 -3.77 24.42 15.69
N VAL A 86 -4.25 23.37 15.01
CA VAL A 86 -5.16 23.49 13.88
C VAL A 86 -6.59 23.11 14.27
N GLU A 87 -7.55 23.76 13.64
CA GLU A 87 -8.99 23.64 13.93
C GLU A 87 -9.66 22.54 13.09
N ALA A 88 -9.12 22.27 11.90
CA ALA A 88 -9.61 21.25 10.98
C ALA A 88 -8.45 20.75 10.12
N VAL A 89 -8.48 19.46 9.79
CA VAL A 89 -7.56 18.79 8.88
C VAL A 89 -8.36 18.10 7.78
N GLN A 90 -7.82 18.06 6.57
CA GLN A 90 -8.40 17.36 5.42
C GLN A 90 -7.29 16.66 4.63
N VAL A 91 -7.62 15.49 4.06
CA VAL A 91 -6.79 14.82 3.06
C VAL A 91 -7.13 15.40 1.69
N THR A 92 -6.13 15.80 0.91
CA THR A 92 -6.29 16.27 -0.47
C THR A 92 -6.25 15.10 -1.45
N ALA A 93 -6.69 15.32 -2.69
CA ALA A 93 -6.72 14.26 -3.72
C ALA A 93 -5.34 13.64 -3.95
N ASP A 94 -4.27 14.41 -4.02
CA ASP A 94 -2.90 13.88 -4.14
C ASP A 94 -2.35 13.22 -2.85
N GLY A 95 -3.21 12.87 -1.88
CA GLY A 95 -2.83 12.31 -0.58
C GLY A 95 -2.14 13.33 0.33
N GLY A 96 -2.13 14.61 -0.06
CA GLY A 96 -1.64 15.71 0.75
C GLY A 96 -2.51 15.97 1.99
N LEU A 97 -2.03 16.86 2.85
CA LEU A 97 -2.77 17.35 4.00
C LEU A 97 -3.00 18.85 3.90
N MET A 98 -4.19 19.28 4.29
CA MET A 98 -4.52 20.69 4.43
C MET A 98 -5.09 20.94 5.82
N ALA A 99 -4.70 22.04 6.44
CA ALA A 99 -5.25 22.45 7.73
C ALA A 99 -5.64 23.92 7.76
N VAL A 100 -6.52 24.28 8.69
CA VAL A 100 -6.90 25.67 8.96
C VAL A 100 -6.66 26.01 10.42
N SER A 101 -6.06 27.17 10.68
CA SER A 101 -6.01 27.80 12.00
C SER A 101 -6.41 29.27 11.87
N GLY A 102 -7.57 29.64 12.40
CA GLY A 102 -8.18 30.95 12.21
C GLY A 102 -8.41 31.32 10.74
N LYS A 103 -7.54 32.17 10.18
CA LYS A 103 -7.62 32.63 8.77
C LYS A 103 -6.48 32.09 7.90
N VAL A 104 -5.59 31.29 8.47
CA VAL A 104 -4.43 30.75 7.78
C VAL A 104 -4.74 29.33 7.37
N THR A 105 -4.44 29.03 6.10
CA THR A 105 -4.46 27.67 5.56
C THR A 105 -3.04 27.18 5.45
N TYR A 106 -2.81 25.95 5.93
CA TYR A 106 -1.56 25.23 5.86
C TYR A 106 -1.68 24.09 4.87
N THR A 107 -0.56 23.74 4.26
CA THR A 107 -0.44 22.73 3.20
C THR A 107 0.46 21.60 3.63
N THR A 108 0.58 20.56 2.80
CA THR A 108 1.24 19.30 3.14
C THR A 108 2.63 19.46 3.76
N ASP A 109 3.47 20.37 3.22
CA ASP A 109 4.83 20.57 3.73
C ASP A 109 4.86 21.17 5.14
N ASP A 110 3.81 21.88 5.56
CA ASP A 110 3.67 22.46 6.91
C ASP A 110 3.40 21.39 7.99
N PHE A 111 3.07 20.16 7.59
CA PHE A 111 2.84 19.04 8.50
C PHE A 111 4.13 18.29 8.88
N LEU A 112 5.28 18.59 8.27
CA LEU A 112 6.54 18.04 8.72
C LEU A 112 6.80 18.42 10.18
N ASP A 113 7.22 17.45 10.98
CA ASP A 113 7.40 17.55 12.44
C ASP A 113 6.13 17.91 13.22
N SER A 114 4.94 17.81 12.59
CA SER A 114 3.67 18.01 13.30
C SER A 114 3.44 16.92 14.33
N ILE A 115 2.83 17.29 15.46
CA ILE A 115 2.50 16.37 16.55
C ILE A 115 0.98 16.18 16.58
N TRP A 116 0.56 14.93 16.52
CA TRP A 116 -0.83 14.51 16.57
C TRP A 116 -1.08 13.79 17.89
N THR A 117 -2.05 14.27 18.65
CA THR A 117 -2.55 13.60 19.85
C THR A 117 -3.75 12.74 19.48
N VAL A 118 -3.63 11.46 19.79
CA VAL A 118 -4.63 10.45 19.45
C VAL A 118 -5.04 9.73 20.73
N ASP A 119 -6.34 9.65 20.99
CA ASP A 119 -6.90 8.93 22.14
C ASP A 119 -7.44 7.58 21.69
N PHE A 120 -7.03 6.51 22.36
CA PHE A 120 -7.60 5.17 22.24
C PHE A 120 -8.57 4.89 23.39
N ALA A 121 -9.75 4.38 23.07
CA ALA A 121 -10.76 3.98 24.04
C ALA A 121 -10.36 2.64 24.69
N GLU A 122 -10.27 2.64 26.03
CA GLU A 122 -10.07 1.46 26.86
C GLU A 122 -11.18 1.38 27.91
N GLY A 123 -12.23 0.62 27.59
CA GLY A 123 -13.44 0.56 28.42
C GLY A 123 -14.09 1.95 28.53
N ASP A 124 -14.14 2.50 29.74
CA ASP A 124 -14.69 3.85 30.01
C ASP A 124 -13.61 4.93 30.07
N THR A 125 -12.36 4.59 29.75
CA THR A 125 -11.20 5.50 29.82
C THR A 125 -10.56 5.69 28.45
N PHE A 126 -9.67 6.68 28.34
CA PHE A 126 -8.87 6.92 27.15
C PHE A 126 -7.38 6.90 27.50
N VAL A 127 -6.59 6.31 26.61
CA VAL A 127 -5.12 6.39 26.62
C VAL A 127 -4.70 7.29 25.47
N SER A 128 -3.99 8.36 25.77
CA SER A 128 -3.45 9.26 24.75
C SER A 128 -2.08 8.79 24.29
N VAL A 129 -1.89 8.77 22.98
CA VAL A 129 -0.61 8.54 22.31
C VAL A 129 -0.27 9.75 21.44
N PHE A 130 1.00 9.84 21.04
CA PHE A 130 1.48 10.90 20.16
C PHE A 130 2.14 10.29 18.94
N THR A 131 1.72 10.73 17.76
CA THR A 131 2.40 10.42 16.50
C THR A 131 2.90 11.71 15.86
N GLN A 132 4.08 11.64 15.27
CA GLN A 132 4.69 12.73 14.51
C GLN A 132 4.83 12.35 13.05
N ILE A 133 4.82 13.35 12.16
CA ILE A 133 5.16 13.16 10.75
C ILE A 133 6.62 13.55 10.58
N ASN A 134 7.52 12.59 10.41
CA ASN A 134 8.96 12.83 10.28
C ASN A 134 9.45 12.87 8.83
N SER A 135 8.61 12.44 7.87
CA SER A 135 8.89 12.52 6.44
C SER A 135 7.65 12.85 5.64
N VAL A 136 7.83 13.71 4.63
CA VAL A 136 6.81 14.05 3.63
C VAL A 136 7.50 14.08 2.27
N ARG A 137 7.03 13.25 1.32
CA ARG A 137 7.64 13.13 0.00
C ARG A 137 6.58 13.04 -1.08
N LEU A 138 6.75 13.78 -2.18
CA LEU A 138 5.91 13.61 -3.36
C LEU A 138 6.55 12.57 -4.28
N VAL A 139 5.90 11.43 -4.46
CA VAL A 139 6.37 10.32 -5.31
C VAL A 139 5.29 10.02 -6.34
N GLU A 140 5.64 10.15 -7.62
CA GLU A 140 4.72 9.86 -8.75
C GLU A 140 3.37 10.61 -8.66
N GLY A 141 3.37 11.81 -8.09
CA GLY A 141 2.18 12.65 -7.98
C GLY A 141 1.30 12.40 -6.75
N ARG A 142 1.71 11.53 -5.82
CA ARG A 142 1.05 11.33 -4.52
C ARG A 142 2.02 11.54 -3.37
N TYR A 143 1.54 12.17 -2.29
CA TYR A 143 2.31 12.34 -1.07
C TYR A 143 2.43 11.02 -0.30
N ARG A 144 3.65 10.75 0.16
CA ARG A 144 4.02 9.67 1.06
C ARG A 144 4.52 10.26 2.37
N TYR A 145 4.20 9.59 3.45
CA TYR A 145 4.49 10.01 4.81
C TYR A 145 5.19 8.90 5.56
N GLU A 146 6.09 9.28 6.45
CA GLU A 146 6.49 8.41 7.55
C GLU A 146 5.90 8.99 8.83
N PHE A 147 5.23 8.11 9.59
CA PHE A 147 4.63 8.42 10.88
C PHE A 147 5.47 7.73 11.95
N THR A 148 5.83 8.50 12.99
CA THR A 148 6.64 8.02 14.10
C THR A 148 5.88 8.19 15.40
N LEU A 149 5.67 7.10 16.11
CA LEU A 149 5.15 7.10 17.47
C LEU A 149 6.19 7.63 18.44
N VAL A 150 5.77 8.50 19.35
CA VAL A 150 6.62 9.04 20.42
C VAL A 150 5.90 8.96 21.77
N ASP A 151 6.66 8.64 22.83
CA ASP A 151 6.12 8.53 24.19
C ASP A 151 5.78 9.90 24.81
N ASP A 152 6.49 10.94 24.37
CA ASP A 152 6.34 12.33 24.81
C ASP A 152 6.29 13.23 23.56
N PRO A 153 5.36 14.19 23.45
CA PRO A 153 5.34 15.15 22.36
C PRO A 153 6.63 15.97 22.23
N GLU A 154 7.43 16.10 23.31
CA GLU A 154 8.73 16.79 23.31
C GLU A 154 9.90 15.83 23.03
N ALA A 155 9.67 14.52 22.90
CA ALA A 155 10.73 13.55 22.65
C ALA A 155 11.39 13.76 21.27
N PRO A 156 12.71 13.55 21.15
CA PRO A 156 13.38 13.50 19.86
C PRO A 156 12.81 12.38 18.99
N LEU A 157 12.65 12.64 17.69
CA LEU A 157 12.18 11.64 16.72
C LEU A 157 13.03 10.35 16.69
N GLU A 158 14.32 10.43 17.04
CA GLU A 158 15.22 9.27 17.09
C GLU A 158 14.85 8.26 18.19
N GLU A 159 14.05 8.66 19.17
CA GLU A 159 13.54 7.79 20.23
C GLU A 159 12.19 7.14 19.88
N GLY A 160 11.60 7.55 18.75
CA GLY A 160 10.29 7.07 18.32
C GLY A 160 10.33 5.79 17.46
N GLU A 161 9.18 5.15 17.32
CA GLU A 161 8.99 3.94 16.53
C GLU A 161 8.12 4.19 15.29
N PRO A 162 8.47 3.67 14.10
CA PRO A 162 7.61 3.84 12.92
C PRO A 162 6.23 3.20 13.11
N SER A 163 5.18 3.92 12.72
CA SER A 163 3.80 3.42 12.81
C SER A 163 3.46 2.37 11.75
N CYS A 164 4.20 2.34 10.64
CA CYS A 164 4.06 1.32 9.60
C CYS A 164 5.13 0.24 9.74
N ALA A 165 4.83 -0.97 9.25
CA ALA A 165 5.87 -1.96 8.99
C ALA A 165 6.73 -1.55 7.78
N MET A 166 7.97 -2.03 7.74
CA MET A 166 8.88 -1.80 6.61
C MET A 166 8.33 -2.45 5.34
N ASP A 167 8.34 -1.71 4.23
CA ASP A 167 7.98 -2.20 2.90
C ASP A 167 9.16 -2.87 2.18
N ASP A 168 8.89 -3.40 0.99
CA ASP A 168 9.83 -4.16 0.16
C ASP A 168 11.02 -3.33 -0.33
N SER A 169 10.88 -2.00 -0.31
CA SER A 169 11.93 -1.04 -0.66
C SER A 169 12.74 -0.58 0.56
N GLY A 170 12.40 -1.06 1.75
CA GLY A 170 13.09 -0.75 3.00
C GLY A 170 12.60 0.55 3.67
N PHE A 171 11.41 1.04 3.32
CA PHE A 171 10.83 2.26 3.89
C PHE A 171 9.63 1.97 4.79
N TYR A 172 9.32 2.88 5.71
CA TYR A 172 8.15 2.79 6.60
C TYR A 172 7.02 3.72 6.14
N GLU A 173 6.86 3.85 4.82
CA GLU A 173 5.97 4.85 4.25
C GLU A 173 4.50 4.43 4.26
N ALA A 174 3.63 5.43 4.32
CA ALA A 174 2.20 5.34 4.05
C ALA A 174 1.79 6.37 2.99
N VAL A 175 0.71 6.06 2.29
CA VAL A 175 -0.09 7.04 1.57
C VAL A 175 -1.37 7.33 2.35
N LEU A 176 -1.88 8.55 2.24
CA LEU A 176 -3.13 8.93 2.86
C LEU A 176 -4.27 8.80 1.87
N LEU A 177 -5.34 8.14 2.31
CA LEU A 177 -6.59 7.99 1.57
C LEU A 177 -7.70 8.71 2.33
N GLY A 178 -8.43 9.56 1.63
CA GLY A 178 -9.54 10.31 2.19
C GLY A 178 -10.85 9.53 2.13
N ASP A 179 -11.75 9.88 3.04
CA ASP A 179 -13.17 9.58 2.97
C ASP A 179 -13.56 8.09 2.88
N LEU A 180 -12.76 7.22 3.51
CA LEU A 180 -13.03 5.79 3.59
C LEU A 180 -12.80 5.21 4.99
N THR A 181 -13.42 4.06 5.24
CA THR A 181 -13.14 3.22 6.39
C THR A 181 -13.19 1.74 6.01
N VAL A 182 -12.69 0.88 6.90
CA VAL A 182 -12.54 -0.56 6.68
C VAL A 182 -13.18 -1.29 7.84
N ASP A 183 -13.96 -2.33 7.59
CA ASP A 183 -14.34 -3.26 8.64
C ASP A 183 -13.15 -4.19 8.92
N ALA A 184 -12.59 -4.14 10.13
CA ALA A 184 -11.40 -4.91 10.46
C ALA A 184 -11.63 -6.44 10.51
N ALA A 185 -12.89 -6.88 10.62
CA ALA A 185 -13.24 -8.30 10.68
C ALA A 185 -13.51 -8.90 9.29
N THR A 186 -14.18 -8.17 8.41
CA THR A 186 -14.56 -8.65 7.06
C THR A 186 -13.67 -8.12 5.94
N GLY A 187 -12.92 -7.05 6.21
CA GLY A 187 -12.12 -6.35 5.21
C GLY A 187 -12.92 -5.45 4.28
N ASP A 188 -14.22 -5.28 4.51
CA ASP A 188 -15.08 -4.46 3.64
C ASP A 188 -14.66 -2.99 3.72
N ILE A 189 -14.57 -2.32 2.58
CA ILE A 189 -14.17 -0.92 2.47
C ILE A 189 -15.40 -0.10 2.11
N THR A 190 -15.70 0.90 2.93
CA THR A 190 -16.87 1.76 2.70
C THR A 190 -16.47 3.23 2.75
N SER A 191 -17.21 4.07 2.03
CA SER A 191 -16.99 5.51 2.12
C SER A 191 -17.42 6.03 3.49
N ARG A 192 -16.57 6.87 4.10
CA ARG A 192 -16.84 7.55 5.36
C ARG A 192 -16.25 8.97 5.30
N PRO A 193 -17.07 10.01 5.14
CA PRO A 193 -16.57 11.39 5.03
C PRO A 193 -15.74 11.86 6.23
N ASN A 194 -14.82 12.78 5.98
CA ASN A 194 -13.92 13.38 6.97
C ASN A 194 -13.04 12.35 7.70
N THR A 195 -12.66 11.30 6.99
CA THR A 195 -11.77 10.26 7.51
C THR A 195 -10.46 10.28 6.76
N MET A 196 -9.37 10.20 7.50
CA MET A 196 -8.05 9.91 6.98
C MET A 196 -7.75 8.45 7.24
N PHE A 197 -7.45 7.70 6.19
CA PHE A 197 -6.90 6.37 6.30
C PHE A 197 -5.40 6.40 6.03
N ILE A 198 -4.60 5.90 6.98
CA ILE A 198 -3.14 5.80 6.85
C ILE A 198 -2.81 4.44 6.23
N ALA A 199 -2.66 4.38 4.91
CA ALA A 199 -2.41 3.15 4.17
C ALA A 199 -0.91 2.90 4.02
N CYS A 200 -0.34 2.05 4.88
CA CYS A 200 1.07 1.68 4.84
C CYS A 200 1.39 0.93 3.55
N LEU A 201 2.53 1.25 2.94
CA LEU A 201 3.02 0.63 1.70
C LEU A 201 3.49 -0.81 1.87
N SER A 202 3.72 -1.25 3.11
CA SER A 202 3.91 -2.66 3.42
C SER A 202 2.60 -3.46 3.29
N GLY A 203 1.45 -2.83 3.52
CA GLY A 203 0.12 -3.43 3.46
C GLY A 203 -0.56 -3.36 2.10
N ALA A 204 -1.58 -4.21 1.90
CA ALA A 204 -2.32 -4.28 0.65
C ALA A 204 -3.04 -2.98 0.29
N MET A 205 -3.53 -2.23 1.28
CA MET A 205 -4.17 -0.93 1.07
C MET A 205 -3.20 0.08 0.41
N GLY A 206 -1.98 0.21 0.94
CA GLY A 206 -0.97 1.11 0.39
C GLY A 206 -0.42 0.62 -0.96
N LYS A 207 -0.27 -0.70 -1.11
CA LYS A 207 0.13 -1.35 -2.38
C LYS A 207 -0.89 -1.09 -3.49
N ALA A 208 -2.20 -1.26 -3.23
CA ALA A 208 -3.26 -0.94 -4.19
C ALA A 208 -3.21 0.51 -4.66
N ALA A 209 -3.07 1.45 -3.73
CA ALA A 209 -2.94 2.87 -4.05
C ALA A 209 -1.67 3.18 -4.85
N SER A 210 -0.56 2.49 -4.57
CA SER A 210 0.71 2.64 -5.31
C SER A 210 0.65 2.06 -6.73
N LEU A 211 -0.24 1.10 -6.99
CA LEU A 211 -0.56 0.62 -8.33
C LEU A 211 -1.50 1.57 -9.10
N GLY A 212 -1.94 2.66 -8.47
CA GLY A 212 -2.81 3.66 -9.07
C GLY A 212 -4.30 3.43 -8.82
N TYR A 213 -4.70 2.45 -8.02
CA TYR A 213 -6.09 2.26 -7.58
C TYR A 213 -6.35 3.14 -6.36
N VAL A 214 -6.87 4.34 -6.58
CA VAL A 214 -7.15 5.31 -5.52
C VAL A 214 -8.64 5.63 -5.50
N PRO A 215 -9.34 5.33 -4.39
CA PRO A 215 -10.78 5.50 -4.29
C PRO A 215 -11.18 6.98 -4.37
N GLY A 216 -12.19 7.27 -5.19
CA GLY A 216 -12.69 8.63 -5.41
C GLY A 216 -11.86 9.47 -6.39
N GLU A 217 -10.76 8.92 -6.91
CA GLU A 217 -9.87 9.61 -7.85
C GLU A 217 -9.74 8.85 -9.17
N THR A 218 -9.21 7.63 -9.12
CA THR A 218 -8.98 6.79 -10.30
C THR A 218 -9.94 5.63 -10.38
N VAL A 219 -10.46 5.18 -9.23
CA VAL A 219 -11.42 4.07 -9.11
C VAL A 219 -12.50 4.38 -8.08
N THR A 220 -13.59 3.62 -8.13
CA THR A 220 -14.61 3.56 -7.09
C THR A 220 -14.09 2.84 -5.83
N THR A 221 -14.83 2.95 -4.72
CA THR A 221 -14.49 2.22 -3.49
C THR A 221 -14.53 0.70 -3.71
N ASP A 222 -15.53 0.20 -4.44
CA ASP A 222 -15.68 -1.23 -4.74
C ASP A 222 -14.50 -1.75 -5.59
N GLU A 223 -14.10 -1.00 -6.61
CA GLU A 223 -12.92 -1.34 -7.43
C GLU A 223 -11.61 -1.31 -6.62
N TYR A 224 -11.48 -0.38 -5.67
CA TYR A 224 -10.36 -0.35 -4.74
C TYR A 224 -10.36 -1.57 -3.81
N GLU A 225 -11.52 -1.94 -3.25
CA GLU A 225 -11.69 -3.14 -2.43
C GLU A 225 -11.33 -4.41 -3.20
N ALA A 226 -11.83 -4.57 -4.42
CA ALA A 226 -11.49 -5.68 -5.30
C ALA A 226 -9.97 -5.78 -5.53
N SER A 227 -9.28 -4.64 -5.69
CA SER A 227 -7.82 -4.61 -5.85
C SER A 227 -7.08 -5.05 -4.57
N VAL A 228 -7.59 -4.68 -3.39
CA VAL A 228 -7.03 -5.07 -2.09
C VAL A 228 -7.25 -6.56 -1.83
N ARG A 229 -8.46 -7.07 -2.10
CA ARG A 229 -8.76 -8.51 -2.01
C ARG A 229 -7.91 -9.32 -2.97
N MET A 230 -7.76 -8.85 -4.21
CA MET A 230 -6.84 -9.43 -5.19
C MET A 230 -5.41 -9.49 -4.63
N LEU A 231 -4.84 -8.38 -4.16
CA LEU A 231 -3.46 -8.36 -3.66
C LEU A 231 -3.22 -9.36 -2.53
N ARG A 232 -4.22 -9.58 -1.68
CA ARG A 232 -4.14 -10.50 -0.52
C ARG A 232 -4.57 -11.93 -0.82
N ALA A 233 -4.99 -12.20 -2.04
CA ALA A 233 -5.65 -13.45 -2.39
C ALA A 233 -6.85 -13.74 -1.45
N ASP A 234 -7.65 -12.74 -1.11
CA ASP A 234 -8.86 -12.90 -0.30
C ASP A 234 -9.98 -13.53 -1.15
N TYR A 235 -9.79 -14.81 -1.44
CA TYR A 235 -10.65 -15.56 -2.35
C TYR A 235 -12.10 -15.61 -1.85
N CYS A 236 -12.28 -15.60 -0.52
CA CYS A 236 -13.58 -15.76 0.12
C CYS A 236 -14.36 -14.46 0.28
N GLY A 237 -13.70 -13.30 0.11
CA GLY A 237 -14.34 -12.01 0.37
C GLY A 237 -14.64 -11.79 1.85
N ASP A 238 -13.86 -12.38 2.75
CA ASP A 238 -14.11 -12.35 4.20
C ASP A 238 -12.97 -11.69 4.98
N GLY A 239 -12.02 -11.06 4.28
CA GLY A 239 -10.89 -10.36 4.86
C GLY A 239 -9.71 -11.28 5.13
N ARG A 240 -9.83 -12.59 4.92
CA ARG A 240 -8.73 -13.53 5.14
C ARG A 240 -7.76 -13.55 3.95
N SER A 241 -6.47 -13.38 4.24
CA SER A 241 -5.42 -13.54 3.24
C SER A 241 -5.15 -15.03 2.97
N TYR A 242 -5.03 -15.40 1.69
CA TYR A 242 -4.50 -16.70 1.24
C TYR A 242 -3.21 -16.54 0.45
N THR A 243 -2.50 -15.45 0.69
CA THR A 243 -1.16 -15.23 0.16
C THR A 243 -0.17 -15.00 1.29
N LEU A 244 1.10 -15.04 0.92
CA LEU A 244 2.20 -14.68 1.78
C LEU A 244 3.00 -13.56 1.12
N PRO A 245 3.82 -12.88 1.89
CA PRO A 245 4.84 -12.04 1.34
C PRO A 245 5.83 -12.73 0.45
N GLY A 246 6.52 -11.91 -0.31
CA GLY A 246 7.31 -12.23 -1.48
C GLY A 246 6.47 -12.76 -2.65
N THR A 247 5.19 -13.13 -2.47
CA THR A 247 4.45 -13.87 -3.49
C THR A 247 4.26 -13.03 -4.74
N PRO A 248 4.86 -13.41 -5.88
CA PRO A 248 4.72 -12.66 -7.10
C PRO A 248 3.27 -12.70 -7.59
N LEU A 249 2.78 -11.55 -8.07
CA LEU A 249 1.44 -11.43 -8.62
C LEU A 249 1.49 -11.07 -10.10
N LEU A 250 0.82 -11.87 -10.93
CA LEU A 250 0.54 -11.53 -12.31
C LEU A 250 -0.95 -11.23 -12.44
N TYR A 251 -1.27 -10.01 -12.83
CA TYR A 251 -2.65 -9.54 -12.91
C TYR A 251 -2.92 -8.72 -14.17
N TRP A 252 -4.20 -8.65 -14.51
CA TRP A 252 -4.80 -7.72 -15.45
C TRP A 252 -6.01 -7.11 -14.77
N ASP A 253 -6.28 -5.85 -15.05
CA ASP A 253 -7.53 -5.22 -14.68
C ASP A 253 -8.34 -4.89 -15.93
N SER A 254 -9.63 -4.60 -15.76
CA SER A 254 -10.51 -4.10 -16.81
C SER A 254 -10.73 -2.58 -16.74
N LEU A 255 -10.03 -1.92 -15.82
CA LEU A 255 -10.25 -0.54 -15.40
C LEU A 255 -9.35 0.42 -16.21
N ASP A 256 -8.21 -0.07 -16.71
CA ASP A 256 -7.33 0.68 -17.58
C ASP A 256 -7.84 0.64 -19.04
N PRO A 257 -8.13 1.78 -19.69
CA PRO A 257 -8.53 1.79 -21.10
C PRO A 257 -7.44 1.26 -22.06
N LEU A 258 -6.17 1.17 -21.63
CA LEU A 258 -5.09 0.49 -22.36
C LEU A 258 -5.04 -1.02 -22.08
N SER A 259 -5.64 -1.50 -20.98
CA SER A 259 -5.86 -2.91 -20.66
C SER A 259 -6.99 -3.54 -21.49
N THR A 260 -7.08 -3.19 -22.77
CA THR A 260 -7.84 -4.03 -23.71
C THR A 260 -7.34 -5.47 -23.58
N PRO A 261 -8.23 -6.48 -23.52
CA PRO A 261 -7.82 -7.88 -23.49
C PRO A 261 -6.85 -8.16 -24.64
N GLY A 262 -5.55 -8.23 -24.32
CA GLY A 262 -4.46 -8.36 -25.30
C GLY A 262 -3.47 -7.18 -25.46
N ALA A 263 -3.56 -6.10 -24.67
CA ALA A 263 -2.69 -4.91 -24.81
C ALA A 263 -1.81 -4.55 -23.60
N VAL A 264 -1.66 -5.43 -22.61
CA VAL A 264 -0.46 -5.38 -21.76
C VAL A 264 0.66 -6.06 -22.56
N GLY A 265 1.65 -5.26 -22.95
CA GLY A 265 2.69 -5.60 -23.91
C GLY A 265 3.30 -7.00 -23.71
N SER A 266 3.39 -7.74 -24.81
CA SER A 266 4.10 -9.00 -24.95
C SER A 266 5.35 -9.10 -24.08
N ILE A 267 5.36 -10.02 -23.11
CA ILE A 267 6.55 -10.83 -22.81
C ILE A 267 6.09 -12.28 -22.71
N GLY A 268 6.76 -13.16 -23.47
CA GLY A 268 6.38 -14.55 -23.67
C GLY A 268 6.32 -15.40 -22.40
N THR A 269 5.94 -16.67 -22.57
CA THR A 269 5.76 -17.72 -21.54
C THR A 269 4.67 -17.51 -20.49
N TRP A 270 4.16 -16.29 -20.28
CA TRP A 270 3.13 -16.01 -19.26
C TRP A 270 1.71 -15.86 -19.80
N ALA A 271 1.53 -15.70 -21.12
CA ALA A 271 0.20 -15.81 -21.75
C ALA A 271 -0.43 -17.21 -21.55
N THR A 272 0.40 -18.22 -21.28
CA THR A 272 0.02 -19.61 -20.99
C THR A 272 -0.08 -19.93 -19.49
N ALA A 273 0.10 -18.95 -18.61
CA ALA A 273 -0.10 -19.13 -17.17
C ALA A 273 -1.55 -19.55 -16.88
N ALA A 274 -1.74 -20.40 -15.87
CA ALA A 274 -3.06 -20.86 -15.49
C ALA A 274 -3.83 -19.72 -14.82
N THR A 275 -5.13 -19.65 -15.04
CA THR A 275 -6.00 -18.76 -14.26
C THR A 275 -5.86 -19.08 -12.79
N GLU A 276 -5.55 -18.05 -11.99
CA GLU A 276 -5.65 -18.13 -10.54
C GLU A 276 -7.09 -17.82 -10.14
N ALA A 277 -7.53 -16.58 -10.38
CA ALA A 277 -8.87 -16.13 -10.00
C ALA A 277 -9.29 -14.92 -10.82
N LEU A 278 -10.61 -14.68 -10.86
CA LEU A 278 -11.20 -13.43 -11.31
C LEU A 278 -11.89 -12.79 -10.10
N TRP A 279 -11.76 -11.48 -9.97
CA TRP A 279 -11.99 -10.76 -8.72
C TRP A 279 -13.08 -9.69 -8.86
N THR A 280 -13.88 -9.60 -7.83
CA THR A 280 -14.79 -8.49 -7.51
C THR A 280 -14.49 -8.00 -6.10
N ASP A 281 -15.22 -6.98 -5.67
CA ASP A 281 -15.29 -6.52 -4.28
C ASP A 281 -15.82 -7.62 -3.34
N ASP A 282 -16.65 -8.55 -3.83
CA ASP A 282 -17.10 -9.73 -3.07
C ASP A 282 -16.07 -10.88 -2.97
N GLY A 283 -14.85 -10.74 -3.51
CA GLY A 283 -13.83 -11.80 -3.55
C GLY A 283 -13.72 -12.49 -4.91
N ALA A 284 -13.37 -13.78 -4.92
CA ALA A 284 -13.11 -14.50 -6.17
C ALA A 284 -14.37 -15.13 -6.78
N LEU A 285 -14.68 -14.79 -8.03
CA LEU A 285 -15.78 -15.39 -8.81
C LEU A 285 -15.52 -16.85 -9.16
N CYS A 286 -14.26 -17.18 -9.39
CA CYS A 286 -13.78 -18.53 -9.60
C CYS A 286 -12.36 -18.66 -9.07
N LEU A 287 -11.97 -19.89 -8.72
CA LEU A 287 -10.62 -20.22 -8.27
C LEU A 287 -10.06 -21.40 -9.08
N GLY A 288 -8.89 -21.19 -9.68
CA GLY A 288 -8.05 -22.22 -10.27
C GLY A 288 -7.09 -22.78 -9.22
N ALA A 289 -5.79 -22.57 -9.41
CA ALA A 289 -4.78 -22.93 -8.40
C ALA A 289 -4.51 -21.72 -7.48
N PRO A 290 -4.63 -21.86 -6.15
CA PRO A 290 -4.20 -20.84 -5.19
C PRO A 290 -2.71 -20.50 -5.34
N ARG A 291 -2.33 -19.27 -4.96
CA ARG A 291 -0.92 -18.81 -5.04
C ARG A 291 0.03 -19.68 -4.23
N ILE A 292 -0.40 -20.04 -3.03
CA ILE A 292 0.35 -20.92 -2.13
C ILE A 292 -0.20 -22.32 -2.33
N GLY A 293 0.60 -23.18 -2.99
CA GLY A 293 0.24 -24.57 -3.25
C GLY A 293 -0.18 -25.30 -1.97
N ASP A 294 -1.20 -26.15 -2.07
CA ASP A 294 -1.83 -26.90 -0.97
C ASP A 294 -2.58 -26.06 0.09
N SER A 295 -2.78 -24.75 -0.13
CA SER A 295 -3.64 -23.95 0.75
C SER A 295 -5.10 -24.40 0.67
N ALA A 296 -5.63 -24.86 1.80
CA ALA A 296 -7.06 -25.11 1.94
C ALA A 296 -7.78 -23.76 2.05
N VAL A 297 -8.59 -23.44 1.03
CA VAL A 297 -9.49 -22.28 1.06
C VAL A 297 -10.77 -22.69 1.79
N ASP A 298 -11.16 -21.93 2.81
CA ASP A 298 -12.19 -22.32 3.78
C ASP A 298 -13.62 -21.90 3.37
N CYS A 299 -13.81 -21.60 2.07
CA CYS A 299 -15.08 -21.27 1.46
C CYS A 299 -15.30 -22.06 0.17
N THR A 300 -16.54 -22.10 -0.32
CA THR A 300 -16.89 -22.80 -1.58
C THR A 300 -16.84 -21.82 -2.74
N ILE A 301 -15.84 -21.95 -3.61
CA ILE A 301 -15.67 -21.13 -4.80
C ILE A 301 -15.74 -22.02 -6.05
N PRO A 302 -16.47 -21.62 -7.11
CA PRO A 302 -16.47 -22.35 -8.38
C PRO A 302 -15.07 -22.50 -8.96
N THR A 303 -14.77 -23.65 -9.56
CA THR A 303 -13.49 -23.82 -10.28
C THR A 303 -13.48 -23.02 -11.58
N CYS A 304 -12.41 -22.28 -11.86
CA CYS A 304 -12.26 -21.59 -13.15
C CYS A 304 -12.22 -22.59 -14.31
N ALA A 305 -13.04 -22.38 -15.33
CA ALA A 305 -13.10 -23.27 -16.50
C ALA A 305 -11.78 -23.23 -17.30
N PRO A 306 -11.33 -24.37 -17.89
CA PRO A 306 -10.21 -24.36 -18.81
C PRO A 306 -10.45 -23.40 -19.97
N GLY A 307 -9.48 -22.50 -20.24
CA GLY A 307 -9.63 -21.49 -21.28
C GLY A 307 -10.52 -20.29 -20.91
N THR A 308 -10.76 -20.09 -19.61
CA THR A 308 -11.44 -18.90 -19.05
C THR A 308 -10.96 -17.63 -19.75
N ASN A 309 -11.93 -16.80 -20.13
CA ASN A 309 -11.71 -15.50 -20.72
C ASN A 309 -12.59 -14.45 -20.01
N TRP A 310 -12.27 -13.16 -20.21
CA TRP A 310 -12.97 -12.06 -19.53
C TRP A 310 -14.47 -11.98 -19.88
N SER A 311 -14.88 -12.45 -21.07
CA SER A 311 -16.32 -12.46 -21.44
C SER A 311 -17.15 -13.52 -20.71
N ASP A 312 -16.50 -14.50 -20.06
CA ASP A 312 -17.17 -15.47 -19.20
C ASP A 312 -17.56 -14.86 -17.85
N TYR A 313 -16.93 -13.74 -17.45
CA TYR A 313 -17.10 -13.05 -16.17
C TYR A 313 -17.15 -11.53 -16.39
N PRO A 314 -18.23 -11.00 -17.00
CA PRO A 314 -18.34 -9.57 -17.33
C PRO A 314 -18.30 -8.63 -16.13
N GLU A 315 -18.54 -9.14 -14.93
CA GLU A 315 -18.46 -8.43 -13.65
C GLU A 315 -17.04 -8.40 -13.05
N ALA A 316 -16.09 -9.20 -13.57
CA ALA A 316 -14.74 -9.26 -13.03
C ALA A 316 -13.96 -7.96 -13.25
N MET A 317 -13.48 -7.36 -12.17
CA MET A 317 -12.65 -6.15 -12.20
C MET A 317 -11.17 -6.48 -12.41
N PHE A 318 -10.72 -7.60 -11.83
CA PHE A 318 -9.34 -8.07 -11.97
C PHE A 318 -9.28 -9.54 -12.35
N TRP A 319 -8.19 -9.93 -13.01
CA TRP A 319 -7.88 -11.30 -13.37
C TRP A 319 -6.43 -11.58 -13.02
N THR A 320 -6.21 -12.54 -12.13
CA THR A 320 -4.87 -12.99 -11.77
C THR A 320 -4.55 -14.37 -12.34
N LYS A 321 -3.27 -14.62 -12.56
CA LYS A 321 -2.76 -15.90 -13.06
C LYS A 321 -1.61 -16.39 -12.20
N THR A 322 -1.58 -17.69 -11.94
CA THR A 322 -0.43 -18.35 -11.33
C THR A 322 0.52 -18.81 -12.41
N SER A 323 1.80 -18.49 -12.25
CA SER A 323 2.82 -19.19 -13.02
C SER A 323 2.73 -20.67 -12.66
N ALA A 324 2.60 -21.55 -13.65
CA ALA A 324 2.76 -22.97 -13.39
C ALA A 324 4.10 -23.13 -12.68
N SER A 325 4.10 -23.77 -11.50
CA SER A 325 5.28 -24.03 -10.69
C SER A 325 6.47 -24.25 -11.62
N MET A 326 7.49 -23.39 -11.57
CA MET A 326 8.78 -23.74 -12.16
C MET A 326 9.29 -24.95 -11.37
N GLY A 327 8.86 -26.13 -11.82
CA GLY A 327 9.11 -27.38 -11.15
C GLY A 327 10.61 -27.65 -11.14
N GLY A 328 11.14 -27.82 -9.93
CA GLY A 328 12.29 -28.67 -9.65
C GLY A 328 13.64 -28.21 -10.20
N GLY A 329 14.47 -27.67 -9.31
CA GLY A 329 15.90 -27.55 -9.53
C GLY A 329 16.62 -26.81 -8.42
N LEU A 330 16.73 -27.45 -7.25
CA LEU A 330 17.94 -27.29 -6.43
C LEU A 330 19.11 -27.95 -7.15
#